data_AF-A0A1I4XTQ7-F1
#
_entry.id   AF-A0A1I4XTQ7-F1
#
_cell.length_a   1.000
_cell.length_b   1.000
_cell.length_c   1.000
_cell.angle_alpha   90.00
_cell.angle_beta   90.00
_cell.angle_gamma   90.00
#
_symmetry.space_group_name_H-M   'P 1'
#
loop_
_entity.id
_entity.type
_entity.pdbx_description
1 polymer ?
#
loop_
_entity_poly.entity_id
_entity_poly.type
_entity_poly.pdbx_seq_one_letter_code
_entity_poly.pdbx_strand_id
1 'polypeptide(L)' 'MPLYDGEDFVTAQNLGDSCFAPVHIFNRARFVESILAQGYVLRDEWAVFERAFYLPGHAQRSFPCFAGLYFTVEP' A
#
# COMPACT_ATOMS: atom_id res chain seq x y z
N MET A 1 0.09 -2.52 -4.14
CA MET A 1 0.79 -1.90 -2.99
C MET A 1 -0.18 -1.72 -1.83
N PRO A 2 0.19 -2.09 -0.59
CA PRO A 2 -0.58 -1.82 0.62
C PRO A 2 -0.44 -0.34 1.01
N LEU A 3 -1.26 0.52 0.39
CA LEU A 3 -1.26 1.96 0.62
C LEU A 3 -2.46 2.37 1.49
N TYR A 4 -2.21 3.22 2.48
CA TYR A 4 -3.18 3.64 3.47
C TYR A 4 -3.16 5.16 3.65
N ASP A 5 -4.34 5.75 3.87
CA ASP A 5 -4.52 7.19 4.05
C ASP A 5 -4.31 7.58 5.53
N GLY A 6 -3.12 7.28 6.04
CA GLY A 6 -2.70 7.53 7.41
C GLY A 6 -1.21 7.27 7.59
N GLU A 7 -0.74 7.16 8.83
CA GLU A 7 0.68 6.96 9.11
C GLU A 7 1.22 5.63 8.57
N ASP A 8 2.51 5.60 8.22
CA ASP A 8 3.25 4.38 7.92
C ASP A 8 3.28 3.45 9.14
N PHE A 9 3.16 2.13 8.94
CA PHE A 9 3.38 1.16 10.00
C PHE A 9 3.79 -0.22 9.48
N VAL A 10 4.50 -0.98 10.33
CA VAL A 10 4.84 -2.38 10.07
C VAL A 10 3.96 -3.27 10.94
N THR A 11 3.49 -4.37 10.35
CA THR A 11 2.68 -5.38 11.04
C THR A 11 3.00 -6.77 10.51
N ALA A 12 2.43 -7.81 11.10
CA ALA A 12 2.57 -9.19 10.65
C ALA A 12 1.36 -9.61 9.83
N GLN A 13 1.58 -10.04 8.59
CA GLN A 13 0.56 -10.67 7.77
C GLN A 13 0.60 -12.18 7.98
N ASN A 14 -0.54 -12.75 8.38
CA ASN A 14 -0.72 -14.19 8.42
C ASN A 14 -0.81 -14.73 6.99
N LEU A 15 0.10 -15.64 6.64
CA LEU A 15 0.16 -16.28 5.31
C LEU A 15 -0.43 -17.70 5.31
N GLY A 16 -0.99 -18.16 6.42
CA GLY A 16 -1.42 -19.55 6.64
C GLY A 16 -0.31 -20.40 7.27
N ASP A 17 -0.65 -21.62 7.68
CA ASP A 17 0.31 -22.65 8.14
C ASP A 17 1.29 -22.19 9.23
N SER A 18 0.82 -21.35 10.16
CA SER A 18 1.66 -20.72 11.20
C SER A 18 2.81 -19.86 10.67
N CYS A 19 2.74 -19.45 9.41
CA CYS A 19 3.69 -18.57 8.74
C CYS A 19 3.19 -17.12 8.80
N PHE A 20 4.06 -16.23 9.28
CA PHE A 20 3.82 -14.81 9.31
C PHE A 20 4.96 -14.09 8.61
N ALA A 21 4.62 -13.15 7.76
CA ALA A 21 5.60 -12.27 7.13
C ALA A 21 5.42 -10.84 7.63
N PRO A 22 6.51 -10.08 7.85
CA PRO A 22 6.41 -8.65 8.07
C PRO A 22 5.84 -8.00 6.80
N VAL A 23 4.86 -7.13 6.98
CA VAL A 23 4.29 -6.30 5.92
C VAL A 23 4.40 -4.84 6.32
N HIS A 24 4.90 -4.02 5.41
CA HIS A 24 4.91 -2.57 5.56
C HIS A 24 3.65 -2.02 4.91
N ILE A 25 2.84 -1.31 5.68
CA ILE A 25 1.72 -0.51 5.19
C ILE A 25 2.22 0.91 5.02
N PHE A 26 2.21 1.39 3.78
CA PHE A 26 2.75 2.71 3.44
C PHE A 26 1.66 3.77 3.53
N ASN A 27 2.03 4.94 4.05
CA ASN A 27 1.31 6.18 3.83
C ASN A 27 1.28 6.44 2.32
N ARG A 28 0.06 6.52 1.77
CA ARG A 28 -0.16 6.69 0.33
C ARG A 28 0.53 7.94 -0.22
N ALA A 29 0.27 9.10 0.38
CA ALA A 29 0.75 10.38 -0.11
C ALA A 29 2.28 10.42 -0.14
N ARG A 30 2.93 10.08 0.98
CA ARG A 30 4.39 10.05 1.11
C ARG A 30 5.03 9.06 0.14
N PHE A 31 4.43 7.89 -0.06
CA PHE A 31 4.95 6.90 -1.01
C PHE A 31 4.93 7.47 -2.43
N VAL A 32 3.80 8.02 -2.88
CA VAL A 32 3.68 8.60 -4.23
C VAL A 32 4.63 9.79 -4.38
N GLU A 33 4.64 10.73 -3.44
CA GLU A 33 5.52 11.90 -3.44
C GLU A 33 7.00 11.51 -3.52
N SER A 34 7.41 10.42 -2.83
CA SER A 34 8.79 9.94 -2.88
C SER A 34 9.23 9.51 -4.27
N ILE A 35 8.31 8.95 -5.07
CA ILE A 35 8.57 8.52 -6.45
C ILE A 35 8.54 9.73 -7.39
N LEU A 36 7.57 10.65 -7.20
CA LEU A 36 7.50 11.90 -7.96
C LEU A 36 8.78 12.74 -7.77
N ALA A 37 9.33 12.76 -6.56
CA ALA A 37 10.59 13.46 -6.25
C ALA A 37 11.81 12.88 -7.00
N GLN A 38 11.72 11.66 -7.54
CA GLN A 38 12.75 11.07 -8.41
C GLN A 38 12.58 11.45 -9.89
N GLY A 39 11.62 12.32 -10.24
CA GLY A 39 11.37 12.76 -11.61
C GLY A 39 10.40 11.87 -12.40
N TYR A 40 9.70 10.96 -11.73
CA TYR A 40 8.63 10.18 -12.35
C TYR A 40 7.30 10.93 -12.32
N VAL A 41 6.41 10.57 -13.23
CA VAL A 41 5.03 11.04 -13.29
C VAL A 41 4.10 9.87 -13.04
N LEU A 42 3.15 10.01 -12.10
CA LEU A 42 2.06 9.05 -11.92
C LEU A 42 1.09 9.18 -13.09
N ARG A 43 0.95 8.13 -13.89
CA ARG A 43 0.08 8.10 -15.07
C ARG A 43 -1.27 7.46 -14.80
N ASP A 44 -1.29 6.45 -13.94
CA ASP A 44 -2.51 5.73 -13.61
C ASP A 44 -2.46 5.13 -12.21
N GLU A 45 -3.63 4.98 -11.61
CA GLU A 45 -3.86 4.32 -10.32
C GLU A 45 -5.19 3.58 -10.36
N TRP A 46 -5.22 2.36 -9.83
CA TRP A 46 -6.44 1.56 -9.76
C TRP A 46 -6.51 0.73 -8.48
N ALA A 47 -7.73 0.35 -8.09
CA ALA A 47 -7.96 -0.58 -7.01
C ALA A 47 -7.69 -2.02 -7.45
N VAL A 48 -6.96 -2.77 -6.61
CA VAL A 48 -6.74 -4.22 -6.76
C VAL A 48 -7.70 -4.92 -5.81
N PHE A 49 -8.88 -5.27 -6.33
CA PHE A 49 -9.99 -5.81 -5.53
C PHE A 49 -9.73 -7.22 -4.99
N GLU A 50 -8.78 -7.96 -5.58
CA GLU A 50 -8.40 -9.30 -5.17
C GLU A 50 -7.55 -9.31 -3.88
N ARG A 51 -7.10 -8.13 -3.41
CA ARG A 51 -6.26 -8.01 -2.22
C ARG A 51 -6.76 -6.91 -1.29
N ALA A 52 -7.10 -7.29 -0.07
CA ALA A 52 -7.47 -6.38 1.02
C ALA A 52 -6.51 -6.52 2.21
N PHE A 53 -6.52 -5.54 3.11
CA PHE A 53 -5.80 -5.62 4.37
C PHE A 53 -6.78 -5.48 5.54
N TYR A 54 -6.78 -6.47 6.42
CA TYR A 54 -7.56 -6.47 7.65
C TYR A 54 -6.63 -6.61 8.85
N LEU A 55 -6.71 -5.67 9.78
CA LEU A 55 -5.97 -5.68 11.04
C LEU A 55 -6.93 -5.87 12.21
N PRO A 56 -6.95 -7.05 12.85
CA PRO A 56 -7.82 -7.33 13.99
C PRO A 56 -7.63 -6.30 15.11
N GLY A 57 -8.73 -5.79 15.66
CA GLY A 57 -8.72 -4.79 16.74
C GLY A 57 -8.41 -3.35 16.27
N HIS A 58 -8.12 -3.14 14.98
CA HIS A 58 -7.78 -1.84 14.41
C HIS A 58 -8.52 -1.61 13.09
N ALA A 59 -9.85 -1.59 13.13
CA ALA A 59 -10.70 -1.42 11.94
C ALA A 59 -10.36 -0.15 11.14
N GLN A 60 -9.98 0.93 11.82
CA GLN A 60 -9.56 2.19 11.21
C GLN A 60 -8.28 2.05 10.37
N ARG A 61 -7.43 1.05 10.62
CA ARG A 61 -6.19 0.74 9.87
C ARG A 61 -6.39 -0.36 8.83
N SER A 62 -7.62 -0.86 8.68
CA SER A 62 -7.98 -1.85 7.67
C SER A 62 -8.50 -1.14 6.42
N PHE A 63 -8.29 -1.73 5.24
CA PHE A 63 -8.72 -1.14 3.97
C PHE A 63 -9.11 -2.22 2.95
N PRO A 64 -10.10 -1.93 2.09
CA PRO A 64 -10.79 -2.95 1.31
C PRO A 64 -10.03 -3.41 0.06
N CYS A 65 -9.06 -2.63 -0.42
CA CYS A 65 -8.30 -2.96 -1.61
C CYS A 65 -6.89 -2.38 -1.54
N PHE A 66 -5.93 -3.10 -2.11
CA PHE A 66 -4.60 -2.57 -2.39
C PHE A 66 -4.66 -1.66 -3.61
N ALA A 67 -3.61 -0.86 -3.83
CA ALA A 67 -3.51 0.02 -5.00
C ALA A 67 -2.52 -0.53 -6.04
N GLY A 68 -2.90 -0.51 -7.31
CA GLY A 68 -1.99 -0.58 -8.45
C GLY A 68 -1.58 0.84 -8.84
N LEU A 69 -0.31 1.01 -9.24
CA LEU A 69 0.23 2.31 -9.63
C LEU A 69 1.07 2.13 -10.89
N TYR A 70 0.94 3.07 -11.82
CA TYR A 70 1.76 3.12 -13.02
C TYR A 70 2.47 4.48 -13.12
N PHE A 71 3.80 4.43 -13.09
CA PHE A 71 4.66 5.60 -13.22
C PHE A 71 5.45 5.55 -14.53
N THR A 72 5.69 6.71 -15.13
CA THR A 72 6.58 6.85 -16.28
C THR A 72 7.60 7.95 -16.04
N VAL A 73 8.70 7.93 -16.79
CA VAL A 73 9.51 9.14 -16.98
C VAL A 73 8.72 10.14 -17.86
N GLU A 74 9.00 11.44 -17.75
CA GLU A 74 8.54 12.38 -18.79
C GLU A 74 9.14 11.96 -20.15
N PRO A 75 8.34 12.00 -21.24
CA PRO A 75 8.82 11.70 -22.58
C PRO A 75 9.82 12.75 -23.10
#